data_AF-A0A2D9RHC8-F1
#
_entry.id   AF-A0A2D9RHC8-F1
#
_cell.length_a   1.000
_cell.length_b   1.000
_cell.length_c   1.000
_cell.angle_alpha   90.00
_cell.angle_beta   90.00
_cell.angle_gamma   90.00
#
_symmetry.space_group_name_H-M   'P 1'
#
loop_
_entity.id
_entity.type
_entity.pdbx_description
1 polymer ?
#
loop_
_entity_poly.entity_id
_entity_poly.type
_entity_poly.pdbx_seq_one_letter_code
_entity_poly.pdbx_strand_id
1 'polypeptide(L)' 'MGFGGFLGMGEKYHPIPWASLDYEKSEDGYIVPYSKEELEAAPNDSIHELTEGDGMKARDEAYKYYKVEPYWV' A
#
# COMPACT_ATOMS: atom_id res chain seq x y z
N MET A 1 -4.09 1.17 0.54
CA MET A 1 -5.44 1.36 -0.04
C MET A 1 -6.27 0.11 0.22
N GLY A 2 -7.56 0.26 0.55
CA GLY A 2 -8.48 -0.87 0.67
C GLY A 2 -9.14 -1.15 -0.68
N PHE A 3 -9.00 -2.37 -1.19
CA PHE A 3 -9.72 -2.81 -2.40
C PHE A 3 -10.92 -3.65 -1.96
N GLY A 4 -12.14 -3.14 -2.17
CA GLY A 4 -13.36 -3.94 -2.20
C GLY A 4 -13.70 -4.79 -0.96
N GLY A 5 -13.70 -4.22 0.25
CA GLY A 5 -14.16 -4.89 1.47
C GLY A 5 -15.44 -4.27 2.02
N PHE A 6 -16.54 -5.02 2.03
CA PHE A 6 -17.78 -4.61 2.70
C PHE A 6 -17.58 -4.66 4.23
N LEU A 7 -17.82 -3.53 4.91
CA LEU A 7 -18.26 -3.43 6.32
C LEU A 7 -17.44 -4.23 7.36
N GLY A 8 -16.27 -3.71 7.73
CA GLY A 8 -15.82 -3.67 9.14
C GLY A 8 -15.36 -4.96 9.83
N MET A 9 -15.41 -6.13 9.20
CA MET A 9 -14.87 -7.39 9.74
C MET A 9 -14.08 -8.13 8.66
N GLY A 10 -12.74 -8.03 8.70
CA GLY A 10 -11.86 -8.66 7.72
C GLY A 10 -11.41 -7.76 6.56
N GLU A 11 -11.51 -6.44 6.71
CA GLU A 11 -10.93 -5.50 5.75
C GLU A 11 -9.41 -5.70 5.68
N LYS A 12 -8.95 -6.14 4.51
CA LYS A 12 -7.53 -6.23 4.19
C LYS A 12 -7.11 -4.98 3.43
N TYR A 13 -6.00 -4.41 3.86
CA TYR A 13 -5.44 -3.21 3.27
C TYR A 13 -4.13 -3.54 2.59
N HIS A 14 -3.89 -2.92 1.44
CA HIS A 14 -2.62 -3.04 0.73
C HIS A 14 -1.74 -1.85 1.12
N PRO A 15 -0.57 -2.07 1.74
CA PRO A 15 0.39 -1.02 2.01
C PRO A 15 1.04 -0.58 0.69
N ILE A 16 0.94 0.71 0.37
CA ILE A 16 1.56 1.31 -0.84
C ILE A 16 2.69 2.23 -0.40
N PRO A 17 3.91 2.08 -0.95
CA PRO A 17 5.03 2.98 -0.68
C PRO A 17 4.71 4.43 -1.09
N TRP A 18 4.89 5.38 -0.16
CA TRP A 18 4.74 6.81 -0.44
C TRP A 18 5.59 7.28 -1.63
N ALA A 19 6.80 6.74 -1.80
CA ALA A 19 7.68 7.11 -2.91
C ALA A 19 7.17 6.64 -4.30
N SER A 20 6.12 5.83 -4.35
CA SER A 20 5.44 5.44 -5.60
C SER A 20 4.15 6.20 -5.89
N LEU A 21 3.71 7.05 -4.96
CA LEU A 21 2.55 7.90 -5.16
C LEU A 21 3.00 9.16 -5.91
N ASP A 22 2.40 9.39 -7.07
CA ASP A 22 2.56 10.64 -7.80
C ASP A 22 1.25 11.44 -7.72
N TYR A 23 1.32 12.71 -7.35
CA TYR A 23 0.12 13.54 -7.22
C TYR A 23 -0.18 14.21 -8.55
N GLU A 24 -1.24 13.74 -9.21
CA GLU A 24 -1.71 14.29 -10.47
C GLU A 24 -2.78 15.34 -10.21
N LYS A 25 -2.52 16.58 -10.64
CA LYS A 25 -3.41 17.73 -10.41
C LYS A 25 -4.67 17.64 -11.25
N SER A 26 -4.63 17.00 -12.42
CA SER A 26 -5.81 16.84 -13.27
C SER A 26 -6.86 15.93 -12.63
N GLU A 27 -6.40 14.92 -11.88
CA GLU A 27 -7.25 13.92 -11.24
C GLU A 27 -7.55 14.24 -9.78
N ASP A 28 -6.97 15.33 -9.24
CA ASP A 28 -7.01 15.72 -7.82
C ASP A 28 -6.71 14.53 -6.88
N GLY A 29 -5.70 13.73 -7.25
CA GLY A 29 -5.48 12.43 -6.63
C GLY A 29 -4.07 11.89 -6.83
N TYR A 30 -3.74 10.87 -6.03
CA TYR A 30 -2.50 10.14 -6.18
C TYR A 30 -2.67 9.01 -7.19
N ILE A 31 -1.87 9.05 -8.25
CA ILE A 31 -1.73 7.96 -9.21
C ILE A 31 -0.56 7.06 -8.82
N VAL A 32 -0.69 5.78 -9.14
CA VAL A 32 0.37 4.80 -8.92
C VAL A 32 0.68 4.09 -10.24
N PRO A 33 1.95 3.81 -10.54
CA PRO A 33 2.36 3.17 -11.79
C PRO A 33 2.19 1.64 -11.73
N TYR A 34 1.11 1.13 -11.13
CA TYR A 34 0.86 -0.30 -10.98
C TYR A 34 -0.46 -0.70 -11.63
N SER A 35 -0.49 -1.88 -12.25
CA SER A 35 -1.71 -2.50 -12.73
C SER A 35 -2.62 -2.91 -11.58
N LYS A 36 -3.91 -3.11 -11.87
CA LYS A 36 -4.87 -3.58 -10.87
C LYS A 36 -4.48 -4.95 -10.33
N GLU A 37 -3.99 -5.83 -11.18
CA GLU A 37 -3.56 -7.19 -10.83
C GLU A 37 -2.35 -7.17 -9.88
N GLU A 38 -1.41 -6.24 -10.08
CA GLU A 38 -0.27 -6.04 -9.17
C GLU A 38 -0.73 -5.49 -7.81
N LEU A 39 -1.73 -4.62 -7.79
CA LEU A 39 -2.30 -4.10 -6.54
C LEU A 39 -3.06 -5.19 -5.78
N GLU A 40 -3.82 -6.05 -6.47
CA GLU A 40 -4.53 -7.18 -5.86
C GLU A 40 -3.58 -8.28 -5.35
N ALA A 41 -2.47 -8.52 -6.06
CA ALA A 41 -1.46 -9.51 -5.68
C ALA A 41 -0.47 -9.00 -4.62
N ALA A 42 -0.52 -7.72 -4.26
CA ALA A 42 0.36 -7.15 -3.25
C ALA A 42 0.05 -7.71 -1.85
N PRO A 43 1.05 -7.76 -0.94
CA PRO A 43 0.84 -8.09 0.46
C PRO A 43 -0.34 -7.31 1.04
N ASN A 44 -1.19 -7.98 1.81
CA ASN A 44 -2.35 -7.35 2.41
C ASN A 44 -2.67 -8.04 3.72
N ASP A 45 -2.90 -7.22 4.73
CA ASP A 45 -3.21 -7.67 6.08
C ASP A 45 -4.25 -6.73 6.71
N SER A 46 -4.71 -7.09 7.90
CA SER A 46 -5.60 -6.21 8.67
C SER A 46 -4.88 -4.92 9.08
N ILE A 47 -5.64 -3.85 9.34
CA ILE A 47 -5.04 -2.59 9.81
C ILE A 47 -4.24 -2.78 11.12
N HIS A 48 -4.65 -3.73 11.97
CA HIS A 48 -3.95 -4.04 13.20
C HIS A 48 -2.54 -4.61 12.92
N GLU A 49 -2.45 -5.61 12.04
CA GLU A 49 -1.18 -6.22 11.63
C GLU A 49 -0.29 -5.24 10.87
N LEU A 50 -0.86 -4.41 10.01
CA LEU A 50 -0.11 -3.41 9.24
C LEU A 50 0.45 -2.28 10.09
N THR A 51 -0.13 -2.01 11.26
CA THR A 51 0.31 -0.95 12.18
C THR A 51 1.10 -1.49 13.37
N GLU A 52 1.23 -2.82 13.49
CA GLU A 52 2.03 -3.46 14.53
C GLU A 52 3.51 -3.06 14.40
N GLY A 53 4.15 -2.78 15.54
CA GLY A 53 5.58 -2.41 15.56
C GLY A 53 5.89 -1.16 14.72
N ASP A 54 5.00 -0.16 14.76
CA ASP A 54 5.07 1.07 13.94
C ASP A 54 4.95 0.81 12.42
N GLY A 55 4.40 -0.35 12.05
CA GLY A 55 4.22 -0.75 10.65
C GLY A 55 5.51 -1.01 9.89
N MET A 56 6.66 -1.13 10.56
CA MET A 56 7.96 -1.32 9.92
C MET A 56 8.00 -2.57 9.05
N LYS A 57 7.43 -3.69 9.53
CA LYS A 57 7.39 -4.95 8.78
C LYS A 57 6.57 -4.80 7.49
N ALA A 58 5.36 -4.26 7.60
CA ALA A 58 4.47 -4.03 6.46
C ALA A 58 5.09 -3.05 5.45
N ARG A 59 5.76 -2.00 5.94
CA ARG A 59 6.52 -1.05 5.12
C ARG A 59 7.62 -1.76 4.35
N ASP A 60 8.47 -2.53 5.01
CA ASP A 60 9.61 -3.19 4.37
C ASP A 60 9.15 -4.22 3.33
N GLU A 61 8.07 -4.96 3.62
CA GLU A 61 7.45 -5.89 2.67
C GLU A 61 6.87 -5.18 1.44
N ALA A 62 6.18 -4.04 1.64
CA ALA A 62 5.66 -3.24 0.54
C ALA A 62 6.79 -2.70 -0.35
N TYR A 63 7.83 -2.11 0.24
CA TYR A 63 8.97 -1.58 -0.52
C TYR A 63 9.69 -2.68 -1.30
N LYS A 64 9.83 -3.88 -0.71
CA LYS A 64 10.39 -5.05 -1.39
C LYS A 64 9.52 -5.52 -2.55
N TYR A 65 8.20 -5.60 -2.37
CA TYR A 65 7.27 -6.06 -3.40
C TYR A 65 7.26 -5.11 -4.60
N TYR A 66 7.10 -3.81 -4.34
CA TYR A 66 7.04 -2.78 -5.37
C TYR A 66 8.41 -2.36 -5.91
N LYS A 67 9.50 -2.91 -5.36
CA LYS A 67 10.89 -2.62 -5.76
C LYS A 67 11.21 -1.11 -5.73
N VAL A 68 10.70 -0.43 -4.71
CA VAL A 68 10.86 1.02 -4.52
C VAL A 68 12.06 1.27 -3.63
N GLU A 69 12.88 2.26 -3.97
CA GLU A 69 14.01 2.67 -3.12
C GLU A 69 13.49 3.34 -1.83
N PRO A 70 13.96 2.89 -0.65
CA PRO A 70 13.62 3.52 0.62
C PRO A 70 14.06 4.99 0.68
N TYR A 71 13.23 5.86 1.23
CA TYR A 71 13.60 7.26 1.46
C TYR A 71 14.34 7.48 2.80
N TRP A 72 14.44 6.44 3.64
CA TRP A 72 14.95 6.52 5.03
C TRP A 72 16.38 5.98 5.20
N VAL A 73 17.20 6.00 4.15
CA VAL A 73 18.60 5.56 4.21
C VAL A 73 19.47 6.58 4.92
#